data_AF-A0A7X1NYY4-F1
#
_entry.id   AF-A0A7X1NYY4-F1
#
_cell.length_a   1.000
_cell.length_b   1.000
_cell.length_c   1.000
_cell.angle_alpha   90.00
_cell.angle_beta   90.00
_cell.angle_gamma   90.00
#
_symmetry.space_group_name_H-M   'P 1'
#
loop_
_entity.id
_entity.type
_entity.pdbx_description
1 polymer ?
#
loop_
_entity_poly.entity_id
_entity_poly.type
_entity_poly.pdbx_seq_one_letter_code
_entity_poly.pdbx_strand_id
1 'polypeptide(L)'
;MRTVWMAGVLAALTVAEAATATTTTDVVLRRSASATSARVAVVPKGTTLTMACSGQWCRTTHRGQSGYVSRTYVRVTSTATNLQAPALPAQRAEVYYANCSAARAAGAAPISRGEPGYRSRLDRDNDGVACE
;
A
#
# COMPACT_ATOMS: atom_id res chain seq x y z
N MET A 1 28.07 -23.21 -39.84
CA MET A 1 27.90 -21.88 -40.47
C MET A 1 26.65 -21.22 -39.88
N ARG A 2 26.77 -19.95 -39.45
CA ARG A 2 25.67 -18.97 -39.19
C ARG A 2 24.97 -18.98 -37.81
N THR A 3 25.74 -18.62 -36.80
CA THR A 3 25.61 -17.40 -35.97
C THR A 3 24.23 -16.65 -35.85
N VAL A 4 23.81 -16.46 -34.57
CA VAL A 4 23.09 -15.31 -33.89
C VAL A 4 21.62 -15.03 -34.34
N TRP A 5 20.59 -14.73 -33.51
CA TRP A 5 20.47 -13.75 -32.42
C TRP A 5 19.31 -14.00 -31.43
N MET A 6 19.63 -13.72 -30.15
CA MET A 6 18.87 -13.04 -29.09
C MET A 6 17.45 -12.52 -29.38
N ALA A 7 16.61 -12.64 -28.35
CA ALA A 7 15.49 -11.77 -27.92
C ALA A 7 14.28 -12.67 -27.63
N GLY A 8 13.99 -13.00 -26.38
CA GLY A 8 13.52 -11.98 -25.45
C GLY A 8 12.00 -11.98 -25.47
N VAL A 9 11.40 -12.96 -24.81
CA VAL A 9 10.08 -12.78 -24.19
C VAL A 9 10.12 -13.57 -22.88
N LEU A 10 10.77 -12.99 -21.87
CA LEU A 10 10.24 -13.10 -20.52
C LEU A 10 8.81 -12.56 -20.63
N ALA A 11 7.84 -13.47 -20.78
CA ALA A 11 6.47 -13.13 -20.49
C ALA A 11 6.45 -12.81 -19.01
N ALA A 12 6.70 -11.55 -18.67
CA ALA A 12 6.17 -10.97 -17.47
C ALA A 12 4.67 -11.24 -17.56
N LEU A 13 4.20 -12.31 -16.90
CA LEU A 13 2.82 -12.41 -16.45
C LEU A 13 2.59 -11.08 -15.77
N THR A 14 1.88 -10.21 -16.48
CA THR A 14 1.56 -8.87 -15.99
C THR A 14 1.00 -9.09 -14.61
N VAL A 15 1.62 -8.46 -13.62
CA VAL A 15 1.12 -8.48 -12.26
C VAL A 15 -0.24 -7.82 -12.38
N ALA A 16 -1.30 -8.61 -12.51
CA ALA A 16 -2.65 -8.13 -12.37
C ALA A 16 -2.62 -7.39 -11.04
N GLU A 17 -2.85 -6.06 -11.07
CA GLU A 17 -2.78 -5.22 -9.89
C GLU A 17 -3.79 -5.76 -8.89
N ALA A 18 -3.37 -6.71 -8.05
CA ALA A 18 -4.22 -7.41 -7.12
C ALA A 18 -4.53 -6.42 -6.03
N ALA A 19 -5.58 -5.65 -6.26
CA ALA A 19 -6.06 -4.67 -5.34
C ALA A 19 -7.07 -5.37 -4.43
N THR A 20 -6.86 -5.28 -3.12
CA THR A 20 -7.86 -5.75 -2.17
C THR A 20 -8.90 -4.66 -2.06
N ALA A 21 -10.15 -4.99 -2.36
CA ALA A 21 -11.25 -4.04 -2.24
C ALA A 21 -12.43 -4.67 -1.52
N THR A 22 -13.12 -3.84 -0.74
CA THR A 22 -14.31 -4.23 0.01
C THR A 22 -15.53 -3.66 -0.69
N THR A 23 -16.53 -4.50 -0.93
CA THR A 23 -17.81 -4.07 -1.48
C THR A 23 -18.55 -3.21 -0.44
N THR A 24 -19.03 -2.03 -0.83
CA THR A 24 -19.81 -1.16 0.09
C THR A 24 -21.29 -1.47 0.07
N THR A 25 -21.76 -2.07 -1.02
CA THR A 25 -23.13 -2.50 -1.27
C THR A 25 -23.14 -3.86 -1.94
N ASP A 26 -24.31 -4.46 -2.10
CA ASP A 26 -24.49 -5.65 -2.91
C ASP A 26 -24.17 -5.32 -4.37
N VAL A 27 -23.08 -5.88 -4.88
CA VAL A 27 -22.59 -5.60 -6.23
C VAL A 27 -22.75 -6.83 -7.11
N VAL A 28 -23.19 -6.60 -8.34
CA VAL A 28 -23.35 -7.69 -9.30
C VAL A 28 -22.06 -7.89 -10.06
N LEU A 29 -21.54 -9.12 -10.00
CA LEU A 29 -20.45 -9.60 -10.81
C LEU A 29 -20.97 -9.84 -12.23
N ARG A 30 -20.34 -9.21 -13.21
CA ARG A 30 -20.75 -9.25 -14.62
C ARG A 30 -19.76 -10.02 -15.47
N ARG A 31 -20.21 -10.61 -16.59
CA ARG A 31 -19.32 -11.37 -17.50
C ARG A 31 -18.27 -10.50 -18.20
N SER A 32 -18.55 -9.22 -18.40
CA SER A 32 -17.62 -8.26 -19.03
C SER A 32 -17.68 -6.90 -18.33
N ALA A 33 -16.72 -6.03 -18.65
CA ALA A 33 -16.59 -4.66 -18.16
C ALA A 33 -17.68 -3.72 -18.73
N SER A 34 -18.95 -4.08 -18.54
CA SER A 34 -20.11 -3.32 -19.02
C SER A 34 -21.33 -3.52 -18.12
N ALA A 35 -22.08 -2.44 -17.89
CA ALA A 35 -23.30 -2.43 -17.06
C ALA A 35 -24.50 -3.13 -17.72
N THR A 36 -24.44 -3.45 -19.02
CA THR A 36 -25.46 -4.21 -19.74
C THR A 36 -25.09 -5.69 -19.89
N SER A 37 -23.91 -6.08 -19.43
CA SER A 37 -23.42 -7.47 -19.51
C SER A 37 -24.21 -8.41 -18.60
N ALA A 38 -24.24 -9.68 -19.00
CA ALA A 38 -24.86 -10.77 -18.27
C ALA A 38 -24.33 -10.85 -16.82
N ARG A 39 -25.26 -11.04 -15.88
CA ARG A 39 -25.00 -11.18 -14.45
C ARG A 39 -24.49 -12.60 -14.18
N VAL A 40 -23.35 -12.72 -13.49
CA VAL A 40 -22.70 -14.00 -13.15
C VAL A 40 -23.01 -14.40 -11.72
N ALA A 41 -22.87 -13.46 -10.79
CA ALA A 41 -23.09 -13.67 -9.37
C ALA A 41 -23.40 -12.33 -8.69
N VAL A 42 -23.92 -12.39 -7.47
CA VAL A 42 -24.05 -11.21 -6.60
C VAL A 42 -23.04 -11.37 -5.46
N VAL A 43 -22.22 -10.36 -5.25
CA VAL A 43 -21.27 -10.29 -4.16
C VAL A 43 -21.90 -9.41 -3.06
N PRO A 44 -22.10 -9.94 -1.85
CA PRO A 44 -22.74 -9.20 -0.78
C PRO A 44 -21.88 -8.04 -0.29
N LYS A 45 -22.50 -7.02 0.31
CA LYS A 45 -21.78 -5.91 0.96
C LYS A 45 -20.82 -6.41 2.05
N GLY A 46 -19.69 -5.73 2.23
CA GLY A 46 -18.66 -6.08 3.21
C GLY A 46 -17.78 -7.26 2.78
N THR A 47 -17.92 -7.77 1.56
CA THR A 47 -17.07 -8.84 1.06
C THR A 47 -15.74 -8.26 0.59
N THR A 48 -14.66 -8.72 1.21
CA THR A 48 -13.30 -8.43 0.77
C THR A 48 -12.97 -9.32 -0.42
N LEU A 49 -12.61 -8.70 -1.55
CA LEU A 49 -12.25 -9.39 -2.77
C LEU A 49 -10.89 -8.92 -3.27
N THR A 50 -10.12 -9.86 -3.81
CA THR A 50 -8.94 -9.55 -4.60
C THR A 50 -9.39 -9.24 -6.03
N MET A 51 -9.07 -8.06 -6.54
CA MET A 51 -9.52 -7.61 -7.85
C MET A 51 -8.45 -6.81 -8.58
N ALA A 52 -8.39 -6.97 -9.90
CA ALA A 52 -7.55 -6.20 -10.79
C ALA A 52 -8.36 -5.11 -11.48
N CYS A 53 -8.09 -3.86 -11.14
CA CYS A 53 -8.84 -2.72 -11.65
C CYS A 53 -8.19 -2.11 -12.89
N SER A 54 -8.96 -1.89 -13.95
CA SER A 54 -8.52 -1.15 -15.13
C SER A 54 -9.59 -0.11 -15.47
N GLY A 55 -9.28 1.16 -15.22
CA GLY A 55 -10.25 2.26 -15.34
C GLY A 55 -11.42 2.11 -14.36
N GLN A 56 -12.65 2.13 -14.90
CA GLN A 56 -13.90 2.10 -14.13
C GLN A 56 -14.37 0.68 -13.77
N TRP A 57 -13.68 -0.36 -14.25
CA TRP A 57 -14.06 -1.75 -14.03
C TRP A 57 -12.95 -2.53 -13.35
N CYS A 58 -13.33 -3.36 -12.39
CA CYS A 58 -12.42 -4.24 -11.66
C CYS A 58 -12.78 -5.69 -11.92
N ARG A 59 -11.82 -6.47 -12.43
CA ARG A 59 -11.95 -7.91 -12.61
C ARG A 59 -11.70 -8.61 -11.29
N THR A 60 -12.57 -9.51 -10.87
CA THR A 60 -12.43 -10.27 -9.63
C THR A 60 -12.94 -11.69 -9.80
N THR A 61 -12.62 -12.56 -8.85
CA THR A 61 -13.11 -13.93 -8.79
C THR A 61 -13.80 -14.13 -7.45
N HIS A 62 -15.06 -14.53 -7.48
CA HIS A 62 -15.86 -14.83 -6.29
C HIS A 62 -16.34 -16.28 -6.38
N ARG A 63 -16.00 -17.12 -5.39
CA ARG A 63 -16.41 -18.54 -5.33
C ARG A 63 -16.11 -19.32 -6.62
N GLY A 64 -14.95 -19.08 -7.23
CA GLY A 64 -14.54 -19.72 -8.48
C GLY A 64 -15.15 -19.13 -9.76
N GLN A 65 -16.05 -18.14 -9.65
CA GLN A 65 -16.62 -17.44 -10.79
C GLN A 65 -15.88 -16.11 -11.02
N SER A 66 -15.22 -15.97 -12.17
CA SER A 66 -14.57 -14.72 -12.57
C SER A 66 -15.55 -13.78 -13.25
N GLY A 67 -15.44 -12.48 -12.97
CA GLY A 67 -16.20 -11.44 -13.64
C GLY A 67 -15.71 -10.05 -13.32
N TYR A 68 -16.53 -9.04 -13.64
CA TYR A 68 -16.21 -7.63 -13.52
C TYR A 68 -17.22 -6.93 -12.62
N VAL A 69 -16.72 -6.09 -11.72
CA VAL A 69 -17.50 -5.21 -10.84
C VAL A 69 -17.12 -3.76 -11.13
N SER A 70 -18.08 -2.82 -10.99
CA SER A 70 -17.80 -1.41 -11.20
C SER A 70 -17.06 -0.82 -9.99
N ARG A 71 -16.06 0.02 -10.26
CA ARG A 71 -15.20 0.68 -9.25
C ARG A 71 -16.01 1.55 -8.28
N THR A 72 -17.16 2.06 -8.68
CA THR A 72 -18.04 2.89 -7.84
C THR A 72 -18.60 2.13 -6.62
N TYR A 73 -18.74 0.81 -6.71
CA TYR A 73 -19.35 -0.01 -5.66
C TYR A 73 -18.33 -0.76 -4.80
N VAL A 74 -17.04 -0.52 -5.03
CA VAL A 74 -15.94 -1.17 -4.33
C VAL A 74 -14.99 -0.11 -3.80
N ARG A 75 -14.62 -0.23 -2.52
CA ARG A 75 -13.58 0.60 -1.93
C ARG A 75 -12.28 -0.18 -1.98
N VAL A 76 -11.34 0.29 -2.79
CA VAL A 76 -10.01 -0.28 -2.84
C VAL A 76 -9.29 0.07 -1.53
N THR A 77 -8.97 -0.94 -0.74
CA THR A 77 -8.31 -0.82 0.56
C THR A 77 -6.79 -0.91 0.41
N SER A 78 -6.30 -1.65 -0.58
CA SER A 78 -4.89 -1.62 -0.96
C SER A 78 -4.75 -1.88 -2.45
N THR A 79 -4.29 -0.88 -3.20
CA THR A 79 -3.68 -1.10 -4.51
C THR A 79 -2.22 -1.48 -4.28
N ALA A 80 -1.79 -2.63 -4.78
CA ALA A 80 -0.36 -2.94 -4.89
C ALA A 80 0.36 -2.08 -5.97
N THR A 81 -0.28 -1.00 -6.45
CA THR A 81 0.32 0.05 -7.28
C THR A 81 1.15 1.02 -6.42
N ASN A 82 2.00 0.47 -5.59
CA ASN A 82 3.19 1.17 -5.19
C ASN A 82 4.28 0.15 -4.90
N LEU A 83 5.28 0.09 -5.78
CA LEU A 83 6.61 -0.43 -5.45
C LEU A 83 7.33 0.52 -4.47
N GLN A 84 6.62 1.06 -3.49
CA GLN A 84 7.19 1.32 -2.20
C GLN A 84 7.31 -0.09 -1.65
N ALA A 85 8.49 -0.67 -1.88
CA ALA A 85 9.09 -1.58 -0.92
C ALA A 85 8.62 -1.11 0.46
N PRO A 86 8.12 -1.99 1.35
CA PRO A 86 7.73 -1.55 2.67
C PRO A 86 8.89 -0.69 3.14
N ALA A 87 8.63 0.61 3.31
CA ALA A 87 9.55 1.44 4.02
C ALA A 87 9.47 0.82 5.41
N LEU A 88 10.34 -0.18 5.65
CA LEU A 88 10.94 -0.41 6.95
C LEU A 88 11.05 0.99 7.52
N PRO A 89 10.35 1.33 8.61
CA PRO A 89 10.29 2.69 9.10
C PRO A 89 11.72 3.22 9.14
N ALA A 90 12.08 4.00 8.12
CA ALA A 90 13.42 4.49 7.97
C ALA A 90 13.57 5.47 9.12
N GLN A 91 14.60 5.28 9.93
CA GLN A 91 15.04 6.20 10.98
C GLN A 91 14.30 6.18 12.33
N ARG A 92 13.55 5.12 12.68
CA ARG A 92 13.35 4.82 14.12
C ARG A 92 14.54 4.08 14.75
N ALA A 93 15.50 3.67 13.92
CA ALA A 93 16.81 3.20 14.36
C ALA A 93 17.76 4.38 14.58
N GLU A 94 18.07 4.63 15.86
CA GLU A 94 19.37 5.11 16.33
C GLU A 94 19.80 6.55 15.98
N VAL A 95 18.89 7.51 15.92
CA VAL A 95 19.34 8.90 16.08
C VAL A 95 19.89 9.05 17.51
N TYR A 96 21.22 9.12 17.65
CA TYR A 96 21.91 9.27 18.93
C TYR A 96 22.70 10.57 18.93
N TYR A 97 22.25 11.54 19.72
CA TYR A 97 22.98 12.79 19.92
C TYR A 97 23.91 12.66 21.11
N ALA A 98 25.22 12.84 20.95
CA ALA A 98 26.16 12.78 22.07
C ALA A 98 25.80 13.78 23.19
N ASN A 99 25.21 14.92 22.86
CA ASN A 99 24.74 15.95 23.79
C ASN A 99 23.74 16.90 23.08
N CYS A 100 23.17 17.84 23.84
CA CYS A 100 22.21 18.81 23.31
C CYS A 100 22.78 19.78 22.28
N SER A 101 24.08 20.04 22.29
CA SER A 101 24.72 20.85 21.25
C SER A 101 24.69 20.13 19.91
N ALA A 102 24.92 18.81 19.89
CA ALA A 102 24.79 18.00 18.68
C ALA A 102 23.33 17.95 18.17
N ALA A 103 22.36 17.86 19.08
CA ALA A 103 20.94 17.90 18.73
C ALA A 103 20.52 19.25 18.12
N ARG A 104 20.96 20.37 18.71
CA ARG A 104 20.71 21.72 18.18
C ARG A 104 21.41 21.96 16.85
N ALA A 105 22.66 21.53 16.71
CA ALA A 105 23.41 21.64 15.46
C ALA A 105 22.75 20.85 14.31
N ALA A 106 22.09 19.73 14.64
CA ALA A 106 21.30 18.94 13.70
C ALA A 106 19.89 19.50 13.47
N GLY A 107 19.48 20.58 14.17
CA GLY A 107 18.14 21.15 14.08
C GLY A 107 17.04 20.28 14.69
N ALA A 108 17.40 19.35 15.57
CA ALA A 108 16.48 18.39 16.17
C ALA A 108 15.93 18.81 17.53
N ALA A 109 16.54 19.81 18.18
CA ALA A 109 16.08 20.30 19.49
C ALA A 109 15.06 21.45 19.35
N PRO A 110 14.03 21.51 20.22
CA PRO A 110 13.75 20.62 21.35
C PRO A 110 13.24 19.23 20.91
N ILE A 111 13.70 18.16 21.57
CA ILE A 111 13.33 16.77 21.25
C ILE A 111 12.34 16.24 22.29
N SER A 112 11.16 15.83 21.89
CA SER A 112 10.09 15.34 22.77
C SER A 112 10.16 13.84 22.99
N ARG A 113 9.66 13.37 24.14
CA ARG A 113 9.57 11.95 24.48
C ARG A 113 8.79 11.18 23.41
N GLY A 114 9.46 10.23 22.76
CA GLY A 114 8.91 9.43 21.66
C GLY A 114 9.39 9.86 20.27
N GLU A 115 10.08 11.00 20.16
CA GLU A 115 10.76 11.41 18.93
C GLU A 115 12.13 10.70 18.78
N PRO A 116 12.58 10.44 17.55
CA PRO A 116 13.92 9.92 17.30
C PRO A 116 14.99 10.84 17.90
N GLY A 117 15.88 10.30 18.74
CA GLY A 117 16.91 11.09 19.43
C GLY A 117 16.58 11.45 20.87
N TYR A 118 15.35 11.25 21.34
CA TYR A 118 15.02 11.45 22.75
C TYR A 118 15.74 10.43 23.62
N ARG A 119 16.38 10.92 24.67
CA ARG A 119 16.88 10.09 25.77
C ARG A 119 16.75 10.88 27.07
N SER A 120 16.37 10.21 28.16
CA SER A 120 16.23 10.82 29.49
C SER A 120 17.50 11.51 29.98
N ARG A 121 18.68 11.13 29.46
CA ARG A 121 19.95 11.81 29.79
C ARG A 121 20.10 13.20 29.15
N LEU A 122 19.34 13.53 28.11
CA LEU A 122 19.32 14.87 27.48
C LEU A 122 18.23 15.78 28.07
N ASP A 123 17.28 15.17 28.78
CA ASP A 123 16.16 15.79 29.45
C ASP A 123 16.62 16.14 30.89
N ARG A 124 17.00 17.40 31.10
CA ARG A 124 17.72 17.82 32.31
C ARG A 124 16.80 17.81 33.53
N ASP A 125 15.54 18.15 33.35
CA ASP A 125 14.52 18.26 34.39
C ASP A 125 13.50 17.09 34.38
N ASN A 126 13.63 16.16 33.43
CA ASN A 126 12.84 14.94 33.28
C ASN A 126 11.36 15.20 32.96
N ASP A 127 11.05 16.32 32.31
CA ASP A 127 9.68 16.73 31.99
C ASP A 127 9.13 16.08 30.70
N GLY A 128 10.00 15.42 29.93
CA GLY A 128 9.66 14.78 28.66
C GLY A 128 10.07 15.58 27.44
N VAL A 129 10.72 16.72 27.59
CA VAL A 129 11.41 17.47 26.54
C VAL A 129 12.90 17.38 26.82
N ALA A 130 13.68 17.18 25.77
CA ALA A 130 15.13 17.08 25.84
C ALA A 130 15.73 18.25 25.08
N CYS A 131 16.78 18.82 25.66
CA CYS A 131 17.54 19.92 25.07
C CYS A 131 16.73 21.21 24.92
N GLU A 132 15.93 21.54 25.94
CA GLU A 132 15.49 22.92 26.21
C GLU A 132 16.67 23.86 26.48
#